data_AF-A0A381Z1J6-F1
#
_entry.id   AF-A0A381Z1J6-F1
#
_cell.length_a   1.000
_cell.length_b   1.000
_cell.length_c   1.000
_cell.angle_alpha   90.00
_cell.angle_beta   90.00
_cell.angle_gamma   90.00
#
_symmetry.space_group_name_H-M   'P 1'
#
loop_
_entity.id
_entity.type
_entity.pdbx_description
1 polymer ?
#
loop_
_entity_poly.entity_id
_entity_poly.type
_entity_poly.pdbx_seq_one_letter_code
_entity_poly.pdbx_strand_id
1 'polypeptide(L)' 'MRPLCEFPQEDLRKIKFILTDIDDTLTTNGRLPAKSYHALEKLHQVDLKVIPITGRPAGWCDHIARMWP' A
#
# COMPACT_ATOMS: atom_id res chain seq x y z
N MET A 1 -20.91 0.61 -1.73
CA MET A 1 -19.89 -0.36 -1.28
C MET A 1 -20.42 -1.04 -0.02
N ARG A 2 -20.09 -2.31 0.22
CA ARG A 2 -20.40 -3.00 1.51
C ARG A 2 -19.25 -2.79 2.51
N PRO A 3 -19.51 -2.84 3.83
CA PRO A 3 -18.46 -2.81 4.84
C PRO A 3 -17.41 -3.91 4.64
N LEU A 4 -16.14 -3.61 4.91
CA LEU A 4 -15.06 -4.60 4.79
C LEU A 4 -15.21 -5.76 5.79
N CYS A 5 -15.86 -5.53 6.94
CA CYS A 5 -16.15 -6.58 7.92
C CYS A 5 -17.16 -7.63 7.42
N GLU A 6 -17.90 -7.34 6.35
CA GLU A 6 -18.79 -8.30 5.69
C GLU A 6 -18.07 -9.09 4.58
N PHE A 7 -16.79 -8.83 4.33
CA PHE A 7 -16.03 -9.52 3.29
C PHE A 7 -15.74 -10.97 3.73
N PRO A 8 -16.11 -12.00 2.94
CA PRO A 8 -15.90 -13.39 3.32
C PRO A 8 -14.43 -13.70 3.60
N GLN A 9 -14.15 -14.33 4.73
CA GLN A 9 -12.78 -14.64 5.16
C GLN A 9 -12.04 -15.53 4.14
N GLU A 10 -12.76 -16.43 3.49
CA GLU A 10 -12.24 -17.31 2.43
C GLU A 10 -11.79 -16.54 1.19
N ASP A 11 -12.46 -15.42 0.87
CA ASP A 11 -12.09 -14.56 -0.23
C ASP A 11 -10.98 -13.59 0.17
N LEU A 12 -10.95 -13.09 1.42
CA LEU A 12 -9.84 -12.26 1.93
C LEU A 12 -8.49 -12.99 1.79
N ARG A 13 -8.46 -14.30 2.06
CA ARG A 13 -7.25 -15.13 1.94
C ARG A 13 -6.75 -15.27 0.50
N LYS A 14 -7.57 -14.95 -0.50
CA LYS A 14 -7.19 -15.00 -1.93
C LYS A 14 -6.53 -13.70 -2.41
N ILE A 15 -6.53 -12.64 -1.59
CA ILE A 15 -5.92 -11.36 -1.93
C ILE A 15 -4.40 -11.53 -2.04
N LYS A 16 -3.83 -10.98 -3.12
CA LYS A 16 -2.39 -10.98 -3.40
C LYS A 16 -1.81 -9.58 -3.56
N PHE A 17 -2.68 -8.59 -3.80
CA PHE A 17 -2.29 -7.24 -4.16
C PHE A 17 -3.10 -6.24 -3.34
N ILE A 18 -2.43 -5.19 -2.87
CA ILE A 18 -3.06 -4.05 -2.20
C ILE A 18 -2.73 -2.81 -3.03
N LEU A 19 -3.77 -2.21 -3.61
CA LEU A 19 -3.63 -0.95 -4.33
C LEU A 19 -3.91 0.17 -3.34
N THR A 20 -3.05 1.18 -3.30
CA THR A 20 -3.18 2.31 -2.37
C THR A 20 -2.75 3.60 -3.02
N ASP A 21 -3.42 4.70 -2.66
CA ASP A 21 -2.91 6.04 -2.96
C ASP A 21 -1.69 6.38 -2.07
N ILE A 22 -0.97 7.46 -2.42
CA ILE A 22 0.28 7.89 -1.76
C ILE A 22 0.08 9.18 -0.97
N ASP A 23 -0.32 10.26 -1.64
CA ASP A 23 -0.32 11.62 -1.09
C ASP A 23 -1.47 11.76 -0.10
N ASP A 24 -1.14 12.03 1.18
CA ASP A 24 -2.10 12.06 2.29
C ASP A 24 -2.89 10.75 2.53
N THR A 25 -2.48 9.64 1.89
CA THR A 25 -2.92 8.27 2.17
C THR A 25 -1.84 7.48 2.91
N LEU A 26 -0.71 7.17 2.26
CA LEU A 26 0.46 6.57 2.91
C LEU A 26 1.32 7.62 3.60
N THR A 27 1.37 8.80 3.01
CA THR A 27 2.08 9.97 3.54
C THR A 27 1.14 10.85 4.36
N THR A 28 1.69 11.78 5.12
CA THR A 28 0.93 12.82 5.81
C THR A 28 1.74 14.10 5.72
N ASN A 29 1.17 15.17 5.16
CA ASN A 29 1.89 16.42 4.92
C ASN A 29 3.19 16.19 4.12
N GLY A 30 3.14 15.31 3.11
CA GLY A 30 4.27 14.98 2.24
C GLY A 30 5.39 14.15 2.88
N ARG A 31 5.24 13.67 4.12
CA ARG A 31 6.22 12.81 4.80
C ARG A 31 5.66 11.41 4.96
N LEU A 32 6.50 10.39 4.82
CA LEU A 32 6.12 9.01 5.08
C LEU A 32 6.28 8.69 6.59
N PRO A 33 5.19 8.48 7.34
CA PRO A 33 5.30 8.13 8.76
C PRO A 33 5.95 6.75 8.94
N ALA A 34 6.74 6.59 10.00
CA ALA A 34 7.38 5.30 10.33
C ALA A 34 6.36 4.16 10.47
N LYS A 35 5.17 4.44 11.03
CA LYS A 35 4.09 3.45 11.14
C LYS A 35 3.59 2.95 9.77
N SER A 36 3.55 3.82 8.77
CA SER A 36 3.10 3.47 7.42
C SER A 36 4.16 2.62 6.74
N TYR A 37 5.43 3.01 6.85
CA TYR A 37 6.54 2.21 6.33
C TYR A 37 6.62 0.82 6.97
N HIS A 38 6.45 0.74 8.30
CA HIS A 38 6.39 -0.54 9.02
C HIS A 38 5.21 -1.43 8.59
N ALA A 39 4.08 -0.83 8.21
CA ALA A 39 2.98 -1.59 7.63
C ALA A 39 3.33 -2.16 6.24
N LEU A 40 4.04 -1.40 5.39
CA LEU A 40 4.54 -1.91 4.11
C LEU A 40 5.49 -3.11 4.31
N GLU A 41 6.45 -2.99 5.24
CA GLU A 41 7.34 -4.10 5.62
C GLU A 41 6.57 -5.35 6.06
N LYS A 42 5.55 -5.20 6.91
CA LYS A 42 4.73 -6.34 7.36
C LYS A 42 3.98 -7.02 6.22
N LEU A 43 3.48 -6.24 5.26
CA LEU A 43 2.79 -6.77 4.08
C LEU A 43 3.77 -7.51 3.16
N HIS A 44 4.96 -6.93 2.96
CA HIS A 44 6.06 -7.56 2.22
C HIS A 44 6.45 -8.92 2.83
N GLN A 45 6.60 -8.98 4.17
CA GLN A 45 6.96 -10.21 4.89
C GLN A 45 5.94 -11.36 4.74
N VAL A 46 4.69 -11.05 4.39
CA VAL A 46 3.64 -12.05 4.15
C VAL A 46 3.31 -12.22 2.65
N ASP A 47 4.20 -11.79 1.77
CA ASP A 47 4.11 -11.90 0.30
C ASP A 47 2.87 -11.19 -0.31
N LEU A 48 2.38 -10.14 0.37
CA LEU A 48 1.37 -9.24 -0.18
C LEU A 48 2.05 -8.09 -0.93
N LYS A 49 1.75 -7.97 -2.22
CA LYS A 49 2.33 -6.93 -3.08
C LYS A 49 1.56 -5.63 -2.95
N VAL A 50 2.20 -4.60 -2.42
CA VAL A 50 1.62 -3.25 -2.40
C VAL A 50 1.92 -2.54 -3.71
N ILE A 51 0.90 -1.96 -4.33
CA ILE A 51 0.99 -1.20 -5.57
C ILE A 51 0.52 0.23 -5.26
N PRO A 52 1.46 1.14 -4.96
CA PRO A 52 1.14 2.55 -4.82
C PRO A 52 0.69 3.15 -6.16
N ILE A 53 -0.39 3.90 -6.14
CA ILE A 53 -0.98 4.60 -7.29
C ILE A 53 -0.93 6.09 -6.97
N THR A 54 -0.47 6.89 -7.91
CA THR A 54 -0.38 8.35 -7.72
C THR A 54 -0.55 9.07 -9.06
N GLY A 55 -1.05 10.30 -9.00
CA GLY A 55 -1.05 11.23 -10.13
C GLY A 55 0.29 11.97 -10.32
N ARG A 56 1.29 11.74 -9.45
CA ARG A 56 2.62 12.35 -9.58
C ARG A 56 3.37 11.83 -10.81
N PRO A 57 4.36 12.59 -11.34
CA PRO A 57 5.11 12.17 -12.51
C PRO A 57 5.87 10.85 -12.30
N ALA A 58 6.05 10.08 -13.37
CA ALA A 58 6.64 8.73 -13.34
C ALA A 58 8.02 8.63 -12.67
N GLY A 59 8.80 9.72 -12.62
CA GLY A 59 10.07 9.75 -11.89
C GLY A 59 9.92 9.48 -10.38
N TRP A 60 8.80 9.86 -9.77
CA TRP A 60 8.49 9.48 -8.39
C TRP A 60 8.25 7.99 -8.23
N CYS A 61 7.58 7.38 -9.22
CA CYS A 61 7.26 5.96 -9.21
C CYS A 61 8.53 5.10 -9.24
N ASP A 62 9.55 5.48 -10.04
CA ASP A 62 10.82 4.73 -10.09
C ASP A 62 11.54 4.76 -8.73
N HIS A 63 11.60 5.91 -8.07
CA HIS A 63 12.18 6.02 -6.74
C HIS A 63 11.44 5.15 -5.70
N ILE A 64 10.11 5.23 -5.68
CA ILE A 64 9.29 4.46 -4.73
C ILE A 64 9.43 2.95 -4.98
N ALA A 65 9.33 2.51 -6.23
CA ALA A 65 9.40 1.09 -6.60
C ALA A 65 10.75 0.44 -6.26
N ARG A 66 11.84 1.22 -6.17
CA ARG A 66 13.17 0.71 -5.81
C ARG A 66 13.47 0.74 -4.31
N MET A 67 12.84 1.66 -3.58
CA MET A 67 13.23 1.99 -2.21
C MET A 67 12.23 1.53 -1.16
N TRP A 68 10.96 1.36 -1.52
CA TRP A 68 9.95 0.87 -0.58
C TRP A 68 9.85 -0.65 -0.64
N PRO A 69 9.48 -1.32 0.48
CA PRO A 69 9.34 -2.77 0.56
C PRO A 69 8.16 -3.29 -0.25
#